data_AF-B3QYD2-F1
#
_entry.id   AF-B3QYD2-F1
#
_cell.length_a   1.000
_cell.length_b   1.000
_cell.length_c   1.000
_cell.angle_alpha   90.00
_cell.angle_beta   90.00
_cell.angle_gamma   90.00
#
_symmetry.space_group_name_H-M   'P 1'
#
loop_
_entity.id
_entity.type
_entity.pdbx_description
1 polymer ?
#
loop_
_entity_poly.entity_id
_entity_poly.type
_entity_poly.pdbx_seq_one_letter_code
_entity_poly.pdbx_strand_id
1 'polypeptide(L)' 'MKKHEIASLSEDELKKQLVELKQRFADIRFNKIVEPPQNPMIFKNLRRDIARMKTALHRYQTQK' A
#
# COMPACT_ATOMS: atom_id res chain seq x y z
N MET A 1 7.44 0.95 2.74
CA MET A 1 7.64 -0.19 3.67
C MET A 1 8.80 -1.07 3.25
N LYS A 2 9.63 -1.49 4.22
CA LYS A 2 10.70 -2.46 3.99
C LYS A 2 10.10 -3.87 3.95
N LYS A 3 10.72 -4.77 3.18
CA LYS A 3 10.19 -6.13 2.96
C LYS A 3 10.00 -6.92 4.27
N HIS A 4 10.84 -6.65 5.28
CA HIS A 4 10.78 -7.34 6.56
C HIS A 4 9.52 -6.97 7.36
N GLU A 5 9.11 -5.70 7.34
CA GLU A 5 7.92 -5.24 8.07
C GLU A 5 6.65 -5.89 7.51
N ILE A 6 6.61 -6.11 6.18
CA ILE A 6 5.46 -6.73 5.52
C ILE A 6 5.39 -8.24 5.81
N ALA A 7 6.55 -8.89 6.02
CA ALA A 7 6.61 -10.32 6.28
C ALA A 7 6.25 -10.70 7.73
N SER A 8 6.35 -9.77 8.67
CA SER A 8 5.98 -9.99 10.08
C SER A 8 4.50 -9.79 10.39
N LEU A 9 3.74 -9.18 9.47
CA LEU A 9 2.33 -8.86 9.67
C LEU A 9 1.44 -10.08 9.43
N SER A 10 0.40 -10.23 10.25
CA SER A 10 -0.63 -11.26 10.03
C SER A 10 -1.50 -10.96 8.80
N GLU A 11 -2.22 -11.97 8.28
CA GLU A 11 -3.12 -11.82 7.12
C GLU A 11 -4.14 -10.69 7.32
N ASP A 12 -4.71 -10.59 8.52
CA ASP A 12 -5.68 -9.54 8.88
C ASP A 12 -5.06 -8.14 8.94
N GLU A 13 -3.83 -8.03 9.45
CA GLU A 13 -3.11 -6.76 9.52
C GLU A 13 -2.74 -6.27 8.12
N LEU A 14 -2.30 -7.18 7.24
CA LEU A 14 -2.04 -6.87 5.84
C LEU A 14 -3.30 -6.37 5.12
N LYS A 15 -4.47 -6.97 5.38
CA LYS A 15 -5.74 -6.50 4.84
C LYS A 15 -6.10 -5.11 5.35
N LYS A 16 -5.96 -4.86 6.66
CA LYS A 16 -6.22 -3.54 7.27
C LYS A 16 -5.32 -2.46 6.68
N GLN A 17 -4.01 -2.71 6.63
CA GLN A 17 -3.06 -1.76 6.06
C GLN A 17 -3.28 -1.55 4.55
N LEU A 18 -3.69 -2.59 3.82
CA LEU A 18 -4.03 -2.46 2.40
C LEU A 18 -5.22 -1.51 2.18
N VAL A 19 -6.23 -1.56 3.04
CA VAL A 19 -7.38 -0.63 2.99
C VAL A 19 -6.91 0.80 3.27
N GLU A 20 -6.10 1.00 4.31
CA GLU A 20 -5.57 2.31 4.67
C GLU A 20 -4.71 2.91 3.54
N LEU A 21 -3.79 2.13 2.95
CA LEU A 21 -2.98 2.61 1.84
C LEU A 21 -3.80 2.93 0.59
N LYS A 22 -4.88 2.19 0.33
CA LYS A 22 -5.81 2.49 -0.77
C LYS A 22 -6.58 3.78 -0.53
N GLN A 23 -7.03 4.03 0.70
CA GLN A 23 -7.68 5.29 1.07
C GLN A 23 -6.73 6.46 0.88
N ARG A 24 -5.52 6.39 1.46
CA ARG A 24 -4.48 7.42 1.24
C ARG A 24 -4.19 7.64 -0.24
N PHE A 25 -4.18 6.58 -1.06
CA PHE A 25 -3.94 6.70 -2.50
C PHE A 25 -5.10 7.40 -3.22
N ALA A 26 -6.34 7.17 -2.79
CA ALA A 26 -7.52 7.85 -3.29
C ALA A 26 -7.50 9.33 -2.90
N ASP A 27 -7.16 9.65 -1.65
CA ASP A 27 -7.09 11.03 -1.14
C ASP A 27 -6.04 11.85 -1.89
N ILE A 28 -4.81 11.32 -2.03
CA ILE A 28 -3.76 12.00 -2.77
C ILE A 28 -4.14 12.13 -4.26
N ARG A 29 -4.81 11.14 -4.84
CA ARG A 29 -5.30 11.23 -6.23
C ARG A 29 -6.34 12.34 -6.37
N PHE A 30 -7.27 12.48 -5.43
CA PHE A 30 -8.28 13.52 -5.43
C PHE A 30 -7.63 14.90 -5.26
N ASN A 31 -6.73 15.03 -4.29
CA ASN A 31 -6.00 16.26 -4.01
C ASN A 31 -5.06 16.66 -5.14
N LYS A 32 -4.57 15.73 -5.98
CA LYS A 32 -3.68 16.04 -7.12
C LYS A 32 -4.21 17.15 -8.02
N ILE A 33 -5.53 17.26 -8.17
CA ILE A 33 -6.19 18.28 -9.00
C ILE A 33 -6.23 19.63 -8.28
N VAL A 34 -6.47 19.62 -6.96
CA VAL A 34 -6.59 20.83 -6.13
C VAL A 34 -5.20 21.40 -5.81
N GLU A 35 -4.27 20.54 -5.44
CA GLU A 35 -2.89 20.85 -5.10
C GLU A 35 -1.97 19.80 -5.76
N PRO A 36 -1.22 20.19 -6.80
CA PRO A 36 -0.21 19.32 -7.36
C PRO A 36 0.74 18.86 -6.24
N PRO A 37 0.95 17.54 -6.07
CA PRO A 37 1.80 17.01 -5.02
C PRO A 37 3.22 17.56 -5.18
N GLN A 38 3.77 18.18 -4.13
CA GLN A 38 5.14 18.71 -4.12
C GLN A 38 6.18 17.64 -4.49
N ASN A 39 5.89 16.36 -4.19
CA ASN A 39 6.75 15.25 -4.54
C ASN A 39 6.00 14.11 -5.26
N PRO A 40 6.19 13.93 -6.59
CA PRO A 40 5.57 12.85 -7.34
C PRO A 40 6.05 11.45 -6.91
N MET A 41 7.17 11.34 -6.18
CA MET A 41 7.65 10.04 -5.66
C MET A 41 6.66 9.42 -4.67
N ILE A 42 5.82 10.21 -4.00
CA ILE A 42 4.84 9.70 -3.03
C ILE A 42 3.86 8.74 -3.73
N PHE A 43 3.38 9.09 -4.92
CA PHE A 43 2.52 8.20 -5.73
C PHE A 43 3.22 6.89 -6.08
N LYS A 44 4.49 6.97 -6.48
CA LYS A 44 5.29 5.80 -6.86
C LYS A 44 5.52 4.88 -5.66
N ASN A 45 5.84 5.45 -4.51
CA ASN A 45 6.08 4.71 -3.27
C ASN A 45 4.79 4.04 -2.77
N LEU A 46 3.67 4.77 -2.77
CA LEU A 46 2.38 4.24 -2.33
C LEU A 46 1.89 3.11 -3.24
N ARG A 47 2.03 3.25 -4.56
CA ARG A 47 1.73 2.16 -5.52
C ARG A 47 2.59 0.92 -5.26
N ARG A 48 3.88 1.12 -4.96
CA ARG A 48 4.80 0.01 -4.64
C ARG A 48 4.45 -0.65 -3.31
N ASP A 49 4.05 0.10 -2.30
CA ASP A 49 3.64 -0.45 -1.00
C ASP A 49 2.34 -1.25 -1.12
N ILE A 50 1.34 -0.75 -1.86
CA ILE A 50 0.11 -1.51 -2.19
C ILE A 50 0.46 -2.81 -2.93
N ALA A 51 1.36 -2.77 -3.90
CA ALA A 51 1.77 -3.96 -4.65
C ALA A 51 2.45 -4.99 -3.73
N ARG A 52 3.36 -4.55 -2.85
CA ARG A 52 4.04 -5.44 -1.89
C ARG A 52 3.06 -6.12 -0.94
N MET A 53 2.07 -5.38 -0.42
CA MET A 53 1.01 -5.97 0.43
C MET A 53 0.18 -7.00 -0.31
N LYS A 54 -0.23 -6.70 -1.55
CA LYS A 54 -0.96 -7.66 -2.39
C LYS A 54 -0.14 -8.93 -2.64
N THR A 55 1.16 -8.80 -2.92
CA THR A 55 2.05 -9.95 -3.07
C THR A 55 2.18 -10.75 -1.78
N ALA A 56 2.28 -10.10 -0.62
CA ALA A 56 2.32 -10.79 0.67
C ALA A 56 1.02 -11.55 0.95
N LEU A 57 -0.14 -10.92 0.75
CA LEU A 57 -1.45 -11.58 0.87
C LEU A 57 -1.57 -12.78 -0.08
N HIS A 58 -1.13 -12.64 -1.33
CA HIS A 58 -1.12 -13.75 -2.27
C HIS A 58 -0.24 -14.90 -1.79
N ARG A 59 0.94 -14.62 -1.22
CA ARG A 59 1.81 -15.65 -0.62
C ARG A 59 1.14 -16.36 0.57
N TYR A 60 0.38 -15.66 1.40
CA TYR A 60 -0.39 -16.30 2.47
C TYR A 60 -1.50 -17.21 1.93
N GLN A 61 -2.16 -16.80 0.84
CA GLN A 61 -3.21 -17.58 0.19
C GLN A 61 -2.68 -18.83 -0.53
N THR A 62 -1.53 -18.73 -1.20
CA THR A 62 -0.93 -19.86 -1.94
C THR A 62 -0.22 -20.87 -1.00
N GLN A 63 0.17 -20.46 0.21
CA GLN A 63 0.77 -21.36 1.20
C GLN A 63 -0.26 -22.08 2.08
N LYS A 64 -1.55 -21.73 1.96
CA LYS A 64 -2.68 -22.52 2.50
C LYS A 64 -3.10 -23.56 1.47
#